data_AF-A0A450YJU5-F1
#
_entry.id   AF-A0A450YJU5-F1
#
_cell.length_a   1.000
_cell.length_b   1.000
_cell.length_c   1.000
_cell.angle_alpha   90.00
_cell.angle_beta   90.00
_cell.angle_gamma   90.00
#
_symmetry.space_group_name_H-M   'P 1'
#
loop_
_entity.id
_entity.type
_entity.pdbx_description
1 polymer ?
#
loop_
_entity_poly.entity_id
_entity_poly.type
_entity_poly.pdbx_seq_one_letter_code
_entity_poly.pdbx_strand_id
1 'polypeptide(L)'
;MPACNRPSSFVWIMIHLLFPLGPFLLEAIIRIGVFQDIDWTTFRSSTLAMSVGILCLFVNRSLNGHEEIIPSQEENGRMMTTIHVFSGMAVFCFVFFGVAVLSTALMERLGPEDIAPIKRFFDVLILVGASIPVLLSLWAQRSFNLRAVL
;
A
#
# COMPACT_ATOMS: atom_id res chain seq x y z
N MET A 1 12.05 -35.87 1.69
CA MET A 1 12.28 -35.08 0.45
C MET A 1 11.91 -33.65 0.76
N PRO A 2 12.81 -32.66 0.65
CA PRO A 2 12.40 -31.26 0.79
C PRO A 2 11.42 -30.94 -0.35
N ALA A 3 10.27 -30.36 -0.01
CA ALA A 3 9.33 -29.87 -1.00
C ALA A 3 10.08 -28.85 -1.88
N CYS A 4 10.15 -29.09 -3.18
CA CYS A 4 10.72 -28.16 -4.13
C CYS A 4 9.71 -27.00 -4.27
N ASN A 5 9.84 -25.99 -3.42
CA ASN A 5 8.92 -24.85 -3.43
C ASN A 5 9.15 -24.06 -4.72
N ARG A 6 8.20 -24.18 -5.67
CA ARG A 6 8.30 -23.52 -6.97
C ARG A 6 7.99 -22.02 -6.80
N PRO A 7 8.86 -21.12 -7.30
CA PRO A 7 8.60 -19.69 -7.28
C PRO A 7 7.36 -19.36 -8.11
N SER A 8 6.44 -18.59 -7.53
CA SER A 8 5.12 -18.29 -8.11
C SER A 8 4.81 -16.80 -8.03
N SER A 9 4.29 -16.25 -9.14
CA SER A 9 3.77 -14.89 -9.21
C SER A 9 2.51 -14.69 -8.39
N PHE A 10 1.69 -15.73 -8.22
CA PHE A 10 0.51 -15.66 -7.37
C PHE A 10 0.89 -15.51 -5.89
N VAL A 11 1.89 -16.28 -5.44
CA VAL A 11 2.43 -16.18 -4.08
C VAL A 11 3.05 -14.81 -3.85
N TRP A 12 3.72 -14.26 -4.86
CA TRP A 12 4.24 -12.90 -4.80
C TRP A 12 3.13 -11.87 -4.56
N ILE A 13 2.03 -11.93 -5.33
CA ILE A 13 0.87 -11.03 -5.16
C ILE A 13 0.27 -11.18 -3.76
N MET A 14 0.12 -12.40 -3.25
CA MET A 14 -0.41 -12.60 -1.91
C MET A 14 0.46 -11.94 -0.84
N ILE A 15 1.78 -12.13 -0.90
CA ILE A 15 2.72 -11.64 0.12
C ILE A 15 2.94 -10.13 0.02
N HIS A 16 3.07 -9.58 -1.20
CA HIS A 16 3.52 -8.21 -1.40
C HIS A 16 2.39 -7.22 -1.69
N LEU A 17 1.19 -7.70 -2.03
CA LEU A 17 0.03 -6.87 -2.31
C LEU A 17 -1.11 -7.11 -1.31
N LEU A 18 -1.57 -8.36 -1.17
CA LEU A 18 -2.73 -8.65 -0.32
C LEU A 18 -2.40 -8.58 1.18
N PHE A 19 -1.26 -9.10 1.61
CA PHE A 19 -0.88 -9.10 3.02
C PHE A 19 -0.73 -7.67 3.59
N PRO A 20 -0.04 -6.71 2.93
CA PRO A 20 0.00 -5.32 3.39
C PRO A 20 -1.35 -4.61 3.42
N LEU A 21 -2.27 -4.96 2.50
CA LEU A 21 -3.64 -4.42 2.48
C LEU A 21 -4.57 -5.11 3.49
N GLY A 22 -4.14 -6.23 4.08
CA GLY A 22 -4.92 -7.03 5.03
C GLY A 22 -5.52 -6.22 6.18
N PRO A 23 -4.75 -5.38 6.90
CA PRO A 23 -5.28 -4.54 7.98
C PRO A 23 -6.44 -3.64 7.53
N PHE A 24 -6.32 -2.97 6.38
CA PHE A 24 -7.37 -2.12 5.83
C PHE A 24 -8.64 -2.91 5.47
N LEU A 25 -8.49 -4.05 4.79
CA LEU A 25 -9.62 -4.91 4.42
C LEU A 25 -10.32 -5.51 5.65
N LEU A 26 -9.53 -5.98 6.62
CA LEU A 26 -10.05 -6.53 7.87
C LEU A 26 -10.81 -5.48 8.66
N GLU A 27 -10.27 -4.27 8.78
CA GLU A 27 -10.97 -3.16 9.43
C GLU A 27 -12.29 -2.86 8.74
N ALA A 28 -12.32 -2.77 7.41
CA ALA A 28 -13.55 -2.53 6.67
C ALA A 28 -14.60 -3.61 6.94
N ILE A 29 -14.23 -4.89 6.91
CA ILE A 29 -15.12 -6.02 7.21
C ILE A 29 -15.68 -5.91 8.63
N ILE A 30 -14.83 -5.66 9.62
CA ILE A 30 -15.26 -5.50 11.03
C ILE A 30 -16.27 -4.38 11.15
N ARG A 31 -16.02 -3.23 10.51
CA ARG A 31 -16.90 -2.07 10.61
C ARG A 31 -18.23 -2.27 9.90
N ILE A 32 -18.24 -2.92 8.73
CA ILE A 32 -19.50 -3.32 8.07
C ILE A 32 -20.30 -4.25 8.97
N GLY A 33 -19.66 -5.24 9.60
CA GLY A 33 -20.34 -6.17 10.50
C GLY A 33 -20.94 -5.50 11.74
N VAL A 34 -20.20 -4.55 12.35
CA VAL A 34 -20.60 -3.85 13.57
C VAL A 34 -21.65 -2.76 13.30
N PHE A 35 -21.44 -1.93 12.29
CA PHE A 35 -22.30 -0.77 12.01
C PHE A 35 -23.45 -1.10 11.05
N GLN A 36 -23.40 -2.25 10.37
CA GLN A 36 -24.40 -2.67 9.38
C GLN A 36 -24.65 -1.64 8.26
N ASP A 37 -23.69 -0.74 8.04
CA ASP A 37 -23.76 0.35 7.06
C ASP A 37 -22.43 0.50 6.31
N ILE A 38 -22.54 0.90 5.04
CA ILE A 38 -21.40 1.15 4.15
C ILE A 38 -21.38 2.64 3.84
N ASP A 39 -20.66 3.39 4.67
CA ASP A 39 -20.43 4.81 4.49
C ASP A 39 -18.94 5.11 4.28
N TRP A 40 -18.62 6.33 3.86
CA TRP A 40 -17.25 6.86 3.77
C TRP A 40 -16.49 6.70 5.08
N THR A 41 -17.20 6.76 6.20
CA THR A 41 -16.60 6.53 7.51
C THR A 41 -16.14 5.09 7.69
N THR A 42 -16.64 4.09 6.97
CA THR A 42 -16.27 2.67 7.06
C THR A 42 -14.81 2.44 6.66
N PHE A 43 -14.30 3.19 5.67
CA PHE A 43 -12.92 3.08 5.19
C PHE A 43 -12.02 4.14 5.81
N ARG A 44 -11.19 3.77 6.79
CA ARG A 44 -10.25 4.72 7.38
C ARG A 44 -9.10 5.02 6.44
N SER A 45 -9.00 6.29 6.05
CA SER A 45 -7.91 6.86 5.28
C SER A 45 -6.53 6.64 5.92
N SER A 46 -6.45 6.69 7.25
CA SER A 46 -5.21 6.41 7.99
C SER A 46 -4.74 4.97 7.79
N THR A 47 -5.63 3.99 7.95
CA THR A 47 -5.29 2.58 7.79
C THR A 47 -4.95 2.26 6.34
N LEU A 48 -5.68 2.84 5.39
CA LEU A 48 -5.36 2.73 3.97
C LEU A 48 -3.97 3.29 3.64
N ALA A 49 -3.67 4.52 4.10
CA ALA A 49 -2.38 5.16 3.88
C ALA A 49 -1.23 4.32 4.45
N MET A 50 -1.39 3.81 5.68
CA MET A 50 -0.41 2.91 6.29
C MET A 50 -0.22 1.62 5.49
N SER A 51 -1.32 0.93 5.15
CA SER A 51 -1.29 -0.32 4.38
C SER A 51 -0.63 -0.15 3.02
N VAL A 52 -0.93 0.94 2.31
CA VAL A 52 -0.32 1.26 1.01
C VAL A 52 1.16 1.63 1.18
N GLY A 53 1.52 2.36 2.24
CA GLY A 53 2.93 2.63 2.55
C GLY A 53 3.73 1.35 2.78
N ILE A 54 3.16 0.39 3.51
CA ILE A 54 3.77 -0.94 3.74
C ILE A 54 3.86 -1.73 2.43
N LEU A 55 2.82 -1.71 1.59
CA LEU A 55 2.84 -2.34 0.26
C LEU A 55 4.03 -1.81 -0.54
N CYS A 56 4.21 -0.49 -0.61
CA CYS A 56 5.32 0.12 -1.31
C CYS A 56 6.68 -0.36 -0.78
N LEU A 57 6.85 -0.49 0.55
CA LEU A 57 8.07 -1.04 1.14
C LEU A 57 8.30 -2.51 0.79
N PHE A 58 7.25 -3.33 0.76
CA PHE A 58 7.32 -4.75 0.39
C PHE A 58 7.78 -4.89 -1.06
N VAL A 59 7.14 -4.16 -1.98
CA VAL A 59 7.52 -4.18 -3.40
C VAL A 59 8.95 -3.68 -3.60
N ASN A 60 9.32 -2.60 -2.92
CA ASN A 60 10.69 -2.06 -2.96
C ASN A 60 11.72 -3.10 -2.51
N ARG A 61 11.49 -3.78 -1.36
CA ARG A 61 12.38 -4.86 -0.93
C ARG A 61 12.43 -6.03 -1.90
N SER A 62 11.31 -6.40 -2.51
CA SER A 62 11.30 -7.46 -3.52
C SER A 62 12.10 -7.08 -4.77
N LEU A 63 12.09 -5.80 -5.17
CA LEU A 63 12.88 -5.32 -6.31
C LEU A 63 14.38 -5.30 -5.97
N ASN A 64 14.76 -4.78 -4.80
CA ASN A 64 16.16 -4.80 -4.36
C ASN A 64 16.72 -6.23 -4.27
N GLY A 65 15.91 -7.19 -3.79
CA GLY A 65 16.33 -8.60 -3.77
C GLY A 65 16.42 -9.24 -5.16
N HIS A 66 15.82 -8.64 -6.18
CA HIS A 66 15.92 -9.09 -7.57
C HIS A 66 17.10 -8.46 -8.32
N GLU A 67 17.59 -7.30 -7.86
CA GLU A 67 18.73 -6.58 -8.44
C GLU A 67 19.98 -7.45 -8.58
N GLU A 68 20.21 -8.31 -7.60
CA GLU A 68 21.36 -9.23 -7.58
C GLU A 68 21.35 -10.24 -8.74
N ILE A 69 20.25 -10.35 -9.50
CA ILE A 69 20.02 -11.39 -10.51
C ILE A 69 19.99 -10.81 -11.95
N ILE A 70 19.93 -9.48 -12.13
CA ILE A 70 19.69 -8.86 -13.45
C ILE A 70 20.99 -8.69 -14.27
N PRO A 71 21.05 -9.20 -15.52
CA PRO A 71 22.28 -9.21 -16.33
C PRO A 71 22.52 -7.95 -17.20
N SER A 72 21.54 -7.05 -17.38
CA SER A 72 21.67 -5.90 -18.31
C SER A 72 21.61 -4.52 -17.60
N GLN A 73 22.45 -3.56 -18.04
CA GLN A 73 22.51 -2.22 -17.42
C GLN A 73 21.24 -1.39 -17.62
N GLU A 74 20.57 -1.53 -18.76
CA GLU A 74 19.33 -0.79 -19.04
C GLU A 74 18.17 -1.25 -18.13
N GLU A 75 18.05 -2.56 -17.93
CA GLU A 75 17.06 -3.14 -17.04
C GLU A 75 17.32 -2.76 -15.57
N ASN A 76 18.60 -2.71 -15.17
CA ASN A 76 18.99 -2.24 -13.86
C ASN A 76 18.58 -0.77 -13.63
N GLY A 77 18.80 0.11 -14.60
CA GLY A 77 18.38 1.52 -14.51
C GLY A 77 16.86 1.69 -14.36
N ARG A 78 16.07 0.92 -15.11
CA ARG A 78 14.60 0.92 -15.00
C ARG A 78 14.12 0.41 -13.64
N MET A 79 14.76 -0.63 -13.12
CA MET A 79 14.42 -1.19 -11.82
C MET A 79 14.79 -0.23 -10.69
N MET A 80 15.97 0.40 -10.72
CA MET A 80 16.38 1.41 -9.73
C MET A 80 15.42 2.60 -9.70
N THR A 81 14.98 3.06 -10.87
CA THR A 81 13.93 4.10 -10.98
C THR A 81 12.64 3.64 -10.31
N THR A 82 12.23 2.40 -10.56
CA THR A 82 11.00 1.81 -9.96
C THR A 82 11.11 1.71 -8.44
N ILE A 83 12.27 1.30 -7.92
CA ILE A 83 12.59 1.27 -6.48
C ILE A 83 12.43 2.67 -5.87
N HIS A 84 13.01 3.70 -6.48
CA HIS A 84 12.88 5.07 -6.01
C HIS A 84 11.43 5.58 -6.02
N VAL A 85 10.66 5.25 -7.07
CA VAL A 85 9.24 5.59 -7.15
C VAL A 85 8.46 4.95 -5.99
N PHE A 86 8.65 3.65 -5.72
CA PHE A 86 8.02 2.99 -4.57
C PHE A 86 8.48 3.58 -3.22
N SER A 87 9.76 3.92 -3.08
CA SER A 87 10.28 4.58 -1.88
C SER A 87 9.60 5.93 -1.64
N GLY A 88 9.51 6.77 -2.68
CA GLY A 88 8.85 8.06 -2.62
C GLY A 88 7.36 7.94 -2.29
N MET A 89 6.66 6.98 -2.90
CA MET A 89 5.26 6.69 -2.57
C MET A 89 5.09 6.21 -1.12
N ALA A 90 6.00 5.38 -0.61
CA ALA A 90 5.95 4.93 0.79
C ALA A 90 6.07 6.11 1.76
N VAL A 91 7.06 7.00 1.54
CA VAL A 91 7.25 8.21 2.35
C VAL A 91 6.00 9.09 2.30
N PHE A 92 5.47 9.35 1.10
CA PHE A 92 4.25 10.12 0.93
C PHE A 92 3.07 9.52 1.69
N CYS A 93 2.87 8.21 1.60
CA CYS A 93 1.82 7.49 2.33
C CYS A 93 1.99 7.59 3.86
N PHE A 94 3.20 7.48 4.39
CA PHE A 94 3.42 7.64 5.83
C PHE A 94 3.23 9.07 6.33
N VAL A 95 3.59 10.07 5.53
CA VAL A 95 3.25 11.48 5.82
C VAL A 95 1.73 11.66 5.83
N PHE A 96 1.02 11.10 4.83
CA PHE A 96 -0.44 11.12 4.77
C PHE A 96 -1.09 10.44 5.98
N PHE A 97 -0.56 9.29 6.40
CA PHE A 97 -0.99 8.60 7.61
C PHE A 97 -0.87 9.52 8.83
N GLY A 98 0.27 10.18 9.01
CA GLY A 98 0.48 11.13 10.10
C GLY A 98 -0.52 12.29 10.07
N VAL A 99 -0.77 12.87 8.90
CA VAL A 99 -1.77 13.94 8.72
C VAL A 99 -3.18 13.43 9.04
N ALA A 100 -3.57 12.26 8.57
CA ALA A 100 -4.89 11.68 8.82
C ALA A 100 -5.13 11.40 10.32
N VAL A 101 -4.10 10.89 11.01
CA VAL A 101 -4.14 10.69 12.48
C VAL A 101 -4.25 12.03 13.20
N LEU A 102 -3.44 13.03 12.81
CA LEU A 102 -3.49 14.37 13.39
C LEU A 102 -4.85 15.04 13.19
N SER A 103 -5.42 14.99 11.98
CA SER A 103 -6.75 15.55 11.70
C SER A 103 -7.83 14.88 12.55
N THR A 104 -7.76 13.57 12.73
CA THR A 104 -8.70 12.83 13.59
C THR A 104 -8.57 13.29 15.04
N ALA A 105 -7.35 13.39 15.57
CA ALA A 105 -7.10 13.86 16.94
C ALA A 105 -7.55 15.32 17.15
N LEU A 106 -7.36 16.20 16.15
CA LEU A 106 -7.83 17.58 16.21
C LEU A 106 -9.35 17.66 16.20
N MET A 107 -10.05 16.82 15.42
CA MET A 107 -11.52 16.76 15.44
C MET A 107 -12.05 16.32 16.79
N GLU A 108 -11.41 15.35 17.43
CA GLU A 108 -11.77 14.91 18.79
C GLU A 108 -11.55 16.02 19.83
N ARG A 109 -10.55 16.87 19.64
CA ARG A 109 -10.19 17.93 20.60
C ARG A 109 -10.93 19.25 20.40
N LEU A 110 -11.09 19.71 19.16
CA LEU A 110 -11.59 21.04 18.82
C LEU A 110 -13.03 21.01 18.30
N GLY A 111 -13.60 19.84 18.06
CA GLY A 111 -14.89 19.67 17.39
C GLY A 111 -14.75 19.51 15.88
N PRO A 112 -15.76 18.95 15.20
CA PRO A 112 -15.66 18.54 13.80
C PRO A 112 -15.85 19.68 12.79
N GLU A 113 -16.44 20.80 13.17
CA GLU A 113 -17.00 21.79 12.22
C GLU A 113 -15.97 22.35 11.23
N ASP A 114 -14.78 22.75 11.70
CA ASP A 114 -13.75 23.35 10.85
C ASP A 114 -12.83 22.32 10.17
N ILE A 115 -12.68 21.12 10.76
CA ILE A 115 -11.66 20.14 10.34
C ILE A 115 -12.25 19.06 9.43
N ALA A 116 -13.54 18.75 9.57
CA ALA A 116 -14.23 17.75 8.76
C ALA A 116 -14.09 17.95 7.24
N PRO A 117 -14.24 19.16 6.65
CA PRO A 117 -14.09 19.32 5.20
C PRO A 117 -12.65 19.05 4.73
N ILE A 118 -11.65 19.49 5.50
CA ILE A 118 -10.23 19.25 5.21
C ILE A 118 -9.94 17.74 5.26
N LYS A 119 -10.39 17.07 6.32
CA LYS A 119 -10.23 15.62 6.48
C LYS A 119 -10.90 14.87 5.33
N ARG A 120 -12.14 15.25 4.95
CA ARG A 120 -12.87 14.60 3.86
C ARG A 120 -12.15 14.72 2.52
N PHE A 121 -11.55 15.87 2.23
CA PHE A 121 -10.70 16.04 1.04
C PHE A 121 -9.52 15.05 1.07
N PHE A 122 -8.80 14.95 2.19
CA PHE A 122 -7.70 14.00 2.34
C PHE A 122 -8.15 12.54 2.23
N ASP A 123 -9.32 12.20 2.78
CA ASP A 123 -9.89 10.85 2.71
C ASP A 123 -10.16 10.44 1.25
N VAL A 124 -10.77 11.32 0.46
CA VAL A 124 -11.01 11.08 -0.97
C VAL A 124 -9.71 10.98 -1.75
N LEU A 125 -8.77 11.88 -1.48
CA LEU A 125 -7.48 11.92 -2.17
C LEU A 125 -6.71 10.61 -1.96
N ILE A 126 -6.61 10.12 -0.72
CA ILE A 126 -5.91 8.86 -0.47
C ILE A 126 -6.66 7.66 -1.03
N LEU A 127 -8.01 7.65 -0.98
CA LEU A 127 -8.78 6.53 -1.52
C LEU A 127 -8.58 6.37 -3.02
N VAL A 128 -8.63 7.47 -3.77
CA VAL A 128 -8.39 7.46 -5.22
C VAL A 128 -6.90 7.21 -5.50
N GLY A 129 -6.02 7.89 -4.76
CA GLY A 129 -4.56 7.80 -4.93
C GLY A 129 -3.98 6.42 -4.63
N ALA A 130 -4.58 5.64 -3.71
CA ALA A 130 -4.15 4.29 -3.36
C ALA A 130 -4.19 3.31 -4.54
N SER A 131 -4.97 3.59 -5.58
CA SER A 131 -4.99 2.79 -6.81
C SER A 131 -3.65 2.82 -7.55
N ILE A 132 -2.92 3.94 -7.51
CA ILE A 132 -1.66 4.15 -8.22
C ILE A 132 -0.59 3.13 -7.79
N PRO A 133 -0.20 3.03 -6.50
CA PRO A 133 0.81 2.06 -6.06
C PRO A 133 0.37 0.62 -6.26
N VAL A 134 -0.93 0.31 -6.15
CA VAL A 134 -1.46 -1.02 -6.46
C VAL A 134 -1.26 -1.36 -7.93
N LEU A 135 -1.67 -0.49 -8.85
CA LEU A 135 -1.52 -0.71 -10.29
C LEU A 135 -0.04 -0.77 -10.70
N LEU A 136 0.79 0.12 -10.15
CA LEU A 136 2.24 0.10 -10.36
C LEU A 136 2.87 -1.19 -9.84
N SER A 137 2.41 -1.73 -8.71
CA SER A 137 2.95 -3.00 -8.18
C SER A 137 2.65 -4.18 -9.09
N LEU A 138 1.45 -4.23 -9.69
CA LEU A 138 1.09 -5.25 -10.68
C LEU A 138 1.92 -5.09 -11.96
N TRP A 139 2.14 -3.85 -12.39
CA TRP A 139 3.00 -3.55 -13.53
C TRP A 139 4.46 -3.96 -13.26
N ALA A 140 5.00 -3.65 -12.08
CA ALA A 140 6.36 -4.01 -11.69
C ALA A 140 6.54 -5.52 -11.58
N GLN A 141 5.58 -6.23 -10.97
CA GLN A 141 5.56 -7.69 -10.89
C GLN A 141 5.67 -8.32 -12.29
N ARG A 142 4.89 -7.83 -13.26
CA ARG A 142 4.91 -8.34 -14.63
C ARG A 142 6.19 -7.96 -15.37
N SER A 143 6.65 -6.71 -15.23
CA SER A 143 7.79 -6.17 -15.98
C SER A 143 9.10 -6.82 -15.58
N PHE A 144 9.28 -7.14 -14.29
CA PHE A 144 10.49 -7.77 -13.76
C PHE A 144 10.28 -9.26 -13.44
N ASN A 145 9.14 -9.86 -13.85
CA ASN A 145 8.79 -11.26 -13.62
C ASN A 145 9.04 -11.71 -12.16
N LEU A 146 8.64 -10.85 -11.20
CA LEU A 146 8.88 -11.10 -9.78
C LEU A 146 8.08 -12.33 -9.32
N ARG A 147 8.74 -13.20 -8.56
CA ARG A 147 8.18 -14.45 -8.02
C ARG A 147 8.61 -14.62 -6.58
N ALA A 148 7.74 -15.19 -5.77
CA ALA A 148 8.02 -15.52 -4.38
C ALA A 148 7.89 -17.03 -4.16
N VAL A 149 8.59 -17.51 -3.15
CA VAL A 149 8.56 -18.90 -2.67
C VAL A 149 7.83 -18.89 -1.33
N LEU A 150 6.97 -19.87 -1.09
CA LEU A 150 6.22 -20.04 0.16
C LEU A 150 7.06 -20.79 1.20
#